data_AF-A0A662J558-F1
#
_entry.id   AF-A0A662J558-F1
#
_cell.length_a   1.000
_cell.length_b   1.000
_cell.length_c   1.000
_cell.angle_alpha   90.00
_cell.angle_beta   90.00
_cell.angle_gamma   90.00
#
_symmetry.space_group_name_H-M   'P 1'
#
loop_
_entity.id
_entity.type
_entity.pdbx_description
1 polymer ?
#
loop_
_entity_poly.entity_id
_entity_poly.type
_entity_poly.pdbx_seq_one_letter_code
_entity_poly.pdbx_strand_id
1 'polypeptide(L)'
;MRVAVLGFEKDREKIEKIAKFLDASVVIYRAGIFGELMSKFDCIVAYMPTGIVVRSICPHLKGKWVDPAIVVIDKPMKFAIPLLGAHRGANTVAENLKALGLTPVITTSAEFLDGLCVGIGCRRGVSPEEILKAIYLALNEVKAKLEDIRLIATVELKKDEKGLIEAADSIKKPLMFVSAEKLNEMGIRETKAKIIGIKNVAEACALFYSKRKELVLPKKAYGGVTIAIAR
;
A
#
# COMPACT_ATOMS: atom_id res chain seq x y z
N MET A 1 3.19 1.16 -12.00
CA MET A 1 1.76 0.98 -11.69
C MET A 1 0.95 1.48 -12.86
N ARG A 2 -0.01 0.72 -13.41
CA ARG A 2 -0.88 1.21 -14.49
C ARG A 2 -1.98 2.08 -13.90
N VAL A 3 -1.98 3.36 -14.25
CA VAL A 3 -2.93 4.35 -13.73
C VAL A 3 -3.87 4.81 -14.84
N ALA A 4 -5.16 4.90 -14.54
CA ALA A 4 -6.16 5.54 -15.39
C ALA A 4 -6.69 6.80 -14.73
N VAL A 5 -6.78 7.90 -15.48
CA VAL A 5 -7.50 9.11 -15.07
C VAL A 5 -8.83 9.16 -15.81
N LEU A 6 -9.92 9.10 -15.05
CA LEU A 6 -11.28 9.00 -15.57
C LEU A 6 -12.05 10.31 -15.35
N GLY A 7 -12.73 10.82 -16.38
CA GLY A 7 -13.66 11.94 -16.26
C GLY A 7 -14.59 12.07 -17.47
N PHE A 8 -15.42 13.12 -17.49
CA PHE A 8 -16.32 13.38 -18.63
C PHE A 8 -15.60 14.10 -19.77
N GLU A 9 -16.08 13.95 -21.01
CA GLU A 9 -15.48 14.61 -22.20
C GLU A 9 -15.39 16.14 -22.05
N LYS A 10 -16.42 16.77 -21.47
CA LYS A 10 -16.43 18.21 -21.19
C LYS A 10 -15.29 18.68 -20.27
N ASP A 11 -14.62 17.75 -19.61
CA ASP A 11 -13.56 17.99 -18.63
C ASP A 11 -12.19 17.51 -19.10
N ARG A 12 -12.07 17.20 -20.40
CA ARG A 12 -10.91 16.58 -21.02
C ARG A 12 -9.59 17.26 -20.68
N GLU A 13 -9.53 18.58 -20.77
CA GLU A 13 -8.32 19.35 -20.47
C GLU A 13 -7.81 19.09 -19.04
N LYS A 14 -8.72 19.01 -18.05
CA LYS A 14 -8.36 18.77 -16.65
C LYS A 14 -7.87 17.35 -16.44
N ILE A 15 -8.55 16.36 -17.01
CA ILE A 15 -8.13 14.95 -16.87
C ILE A 15 -6.83 14.67 -17.62
N GLU A 16 -6.59 15.30 -18.78
CA GLU A 16 -5.32 15.23 -19.50
C GLU A 16 -4.18 15.84 -18.69
N LYS A 17 -4.42 16.99 -18.02
CA LYS A 17 -3.44 17.60 -17.11
C LYS A 17 -3.07 16.66 -15.95
N ILE A 18 -4.06 16.07 -15.29
CA ILE A 18 -3.84 15.11 -14.19
C ILE A 18 -3.10 13.87 -14.71
N ALA A 19 -3.51 13.35 -15.88
CA ALA A 19 -2.93 12.16 -16.48
C ALA A 19 -1.46 12.37 -16.87
N LYS A 20 -1.14 13.52 -17.46
CA LYS A 20 0.25 13.90 -17.79
C LYS A 20 1.12 13.96 -16.54
N PHE A 21 0.60 14.50 -15.44
CA PHE A 21 1.35 14.59 -14.19
C PHE A 21 1.62 13.20 -13.57
N LEU A 22 0.66 12.28 -13.67
CA LEU A 22 0.77 10.93 -13.11
C LEU A 22 1.37 9.88 -14.05
N ASP A 23 1.77 10.27 -15.27
CA ASP A 23 2.12 9.34 -16.36
C ASP A 23 1.05 8.24 -16.57
N ALA A 24 -0.19 8.69 -16.75
CA ALA A 24 -1.39 7.85 -16.72
C ALA A 24 -2.17 7.86 -18.04
N SER A 25 -3.00 6.83 -18.25
CA SER A 25 -3.93 6.76 -19.38
C SER A 25 -5.17 7.63 -19.13
N VAL A 26 -5.59 8.43 -20.10
CA VAL A 26 -6.85 9.18 -20.05
C VAL A 26 -8.01 8.29 -20.46
N VAL A 27 -9.10 8.30 -19.69
CA VAL A 27 -10.32 7.55 -19.98
C VAL A 27 -11.53 8.46 -19.88
N ILE A 28 -12.37 8.43 -20.92
CA ILE A 28 -13.64 9.14 -20.94
C ILE A 28 -14.74 8.27 -20.33
N TYR A 29 -15.52 8.85 -19.43
CA TYR A 29 -16.58 8.16 -18.73
C TYR A 29 -17.72 7.76 -19.67
N ARG A 30 -18.13 6.49 -19.55
CA ARG A 30 -19.38 5.95 -20.05
C ARG A 30 -19.97 4.99 -19.02
N ALA A 31 -21.28 4.75 -19.08
CA ALA A 31 -21.92 3.80 -18.18
C ALA A 31 -21.24 2.42 -18.25
N GLY A 32 -21.01 1.80 -17.09
CA GLY A 32 -20.38 0.48 -16.97
C GLY A 32 -18.85 0.44 -17.14
N ILE A 33 -18.18 1.55 -17.46
CA ILE A 33 -16.73 1.56 -17.74
C ILE A 33 -15.87 1.05 -16.56
N PHE A 34 -16.35 1.21 -15.32
CA PHE A 34 -15.62 0.78 -14.14
C PHE A 34 -15.33 -0.72 -14.13
N GLY A 35 -16.19 -1.59 -14.66
CA GLY A 35 -15.89 -3.03 -14.73
C GLY A 35 -14.63 -3.34 -15.53
N GLU A 36 -14.42 -2.61 -16.64
CA GLU A 36 -13.21 -2.74 -17.46
C GLU A 36 -11.99 -2.14 -16.76
N LEU A 37 -12.14 -0.96 -16.15
CA LEU A 37 -11.03 -0.29 -15.47
C LEU A 37 -10.54 -1.09 -14.25
N MET A 38 -11.47 -1.65 -13.49
CA MET A 38 -11.20 -2.44 -12.29
C MET A 38 -10.35 -3.70 -12.59
N SER A 39 -10.39 -4.19 -13.82
CA SER A 39 -9.60 -5.36 -14.26
C SER A 39 -8.30 -5.00 -14.97
N LYS A 40 -8.24 -3.84 -15.63
CA LYS A 40 -7.09 -3.44 -16.47
C LYS A 40 -6.07 -2.57 -15.76
N PHE A 41 -6.47 -1.81 -14.74
CA PHE A 41 -5.62 -0.83 -14.09
C PHE A 41 -5.34 -1.20 -12.64
N ASP A 42 -4.19 -0.75 -12.15
CA ASP A 42 -3.78 -0.96 -10.77
C ASP A 42 -4.28 0.19 -9.88
N CYS A 43 -4.49 1.37 -10.47
CA CYS A 43 -5.08 2.55 -9.83
C CYS A 43 -6.00 3.32 -10.80
N ILE A 44 -7.13 3.82 -10.29
CA ILE A 44 -8.07 4.67 -11.00
C ILE A 44 -8.20 6.00 -10.24
N VAL A 45 -7.87 7.10 -10.91
CA VAL A 45 -8.07 8.47 -10.41
C VAL A 45 -9.30 9.04 -11.11
N ALA A 46 -10.41 9.14 -10.39
CA ALA A 46 -11.70 9.56 -10.94
C ALA A 46 -11.99 11.03 -10.62
N TYR A 47 -11.96 11.89 -11.64
CA TYR A 47 -12.36 13.29 -11.56
C TYR A 47 -13.88 13.43 -11.75
N MET A 48 -14.63 13.13 -10.68
CA MET A 48 -16.10 13.10 -10.68
C MET A 48 -16.68 12.97 -9.27
N PRO A 49 -18.00 13.18 -9.07
CA PRO A 49 -18.62 13.00 -7.75
C PRO A 49 -18.41 11.59 -7.17
N THR A 50 -17.99 11.52 -5.91
CA THR A 50 -17.75 10.28 -5.15
C THR A 50 -18.93 9.29 -5.24
N GLY A 51 -20.17 9.78 -5.19
CA GLY A 51 -21.35 8.92 -5.26
C GLY A 51 -21.46 8.12 -6.57
N ILE A 52 -20.99 8.66 -7.70
CA ILE A 52 -20.95 7.92 -8.98
C ILE A 52 -19.91 6.81 -8.89
N VAL A 53 -18.73 7.14 -8.38
CA VAL A 53 -17.60 6.20 -8.25
C VAL A 53 -18.01 5.04 -7.35
N VAL A 54 -18.51 5.31 -6.15
CA VAL A 54 -18.93 4.28 -5.17
C VAL A 54 -19.96 3.33 -5.79
N ARG A 55 -21.07 3.85 -6.35
CA ARG A 55 -22.10 3.00 -6.96
C ARG A 55 -21.57 2.18 -8.15
N SER A 56 -20.62 2.74 -8.91
CA SER A 56 -20.08 2.07 -10.09
C SER A 56 -19.05 0.99 -9.76
N ILE A 57 -18.28 1.14 -8.66
CA ILE A 57 -17.30 0.13 -8.25
C ILE A 57 -17.93 -1.01 -7.45
N CYS A 58 -19.01 -0.76 -6.69
CA CYS A 58 -19.63 -1.74 -5.79
C CYS A 58 -19.87 -3.12 -6.43
N PRO A 59 -20.45 -3.24 -7.65
CA PRO A 59 -20.67 -4.55 -8.28
C PRO A 59 -19.40 -5.30 -8.70
N HIS A 60 -18.24 -4.65 -8.65
CA HIS A 60 -16.96 -5.18 -9.13
C HIS A 60 -15.94 -5.42 -8.02
N LEU A 61 -16.26 -5.09 -6.76
CA LEU A 61 -15.40 -5.32 -5.62
C LEU A 61 -15.25 -6.82 -5.36
N LYS A 62 -14.01 -7.29 -5.27
CA LYS A 62 -13.67 -8.70 -4.97
C LYS A 62 -13.03 -8.85 -3.61
N GLY A 63 -12.39 -7.81 -3.10
CA GLY A 63 -11.72 -7.83 -1.82
C GLY A 63 -10.43 -7.02 -1.82
N LYS A 64 -10.02 -6.61 -0.62
CA LYS A 64 -8.97 -5.62 -0.41
C LYS A 64 -7.68 -5.91 -1.16
N TRP A 65 -7.23 -7.16 -1.21
CA TRP A 65 -5.94 -7.55 -1.80
C TRP A 65 -5.90 -7.52 -3.33
N VAL A 66 -7.07 -7.60 -3.97
CA VAL A 66 -7.20 -7.76 -5.42
C VAL A 66 -7.70 -6.47 -6.07
N ASP A 67 -8.57 -5.74 -5.38
CA ASP A 67 -9.17 -4.53 -5.93
C ASP A 67 -8.11 -3.42 -6.16
N PRO A 68 -8.14 -2.67 -7.27
CA PRO A 68 -7.27 -1.53 -7.52
C PRO A 68 -7.45 -0.39 -6.50
N ALA A 69 -6.43 0.47 -6.45
CA ALA A 69 -6.50 1.73 -5.74
C ALA A 69 -7.47 2.68 -6.43
N ILE A 70 -8.36 3.33 -5.68
CA ILE A 70 -9.31 4.33 -6.19
C ILE A 70 -9.07 5.65 -5.48
N VAL A 71 -8.82 6.71 -6.24
CA VAL A 71 -8.70 8.08 -5.74
C VAL A 71 -9.73 8.94 -6.46
N VAL A 72 -10.49 9.74 -5.72
CA VAL A 72 -11.46 10.68 -6.29
C VAL A 72 -10.95 12.10 -6.18
N ILE A 73 -11.09 12.85 -7.26
CA ILE A 73 -10.81 14.28 -7.29
C ILE A 73 -12.14 15.02 -7.45
N ASP A 74 -12.40 15.97 -6.56
CA ASP A 74 -13.61 16.79 -6.61
C ASP A 74 -13.58 17.78 -7.78
N LYS A 75 -14.77 18.23 -8.20
CA LYS A 75 -14.92 19.07 -9.40
C LYS A 75 -14.09 20.37 -9.35
N PRO A 76 -13.99 21.08 -8.21
CA PRO A 76 -13.11 22.24 -8.07
C PRO A 76 -11.60 21.97 -8.05
N MET A 77 -11.16 20.69 -8.05
CA MET A 77 -9.75 20.30 -7.84
C MET A 77 -9.19 20.80 -6.49
N LYS A 78 -9.99 20.74 -5.43
CA LYS A 78 -9.58 21.08 -4.07
C LYS A 78 -9.07 19.86 -3.30
N PHE A 79 -9.63 18.68 -3.56
CA PHE A 79 -9.40 17.49 -2.76
C PHE A 79 -9.04 16.28 -3.61
N ALA A 80 -8.09 15.49 -3.10
CA ALA A 80 -7.78 14.14 -3.58
C ALA A 80 -8.14 13.15 -2.47
N ILE A 81 -9.13 12.29 -2.71
CA ILE A 81 -9.75 11.45 -1.69
C ILE A 81 -9.47 9.97 -2.04
N PRO A 82 -8.53 9.30 -1.35
CA PRO A 82 -8.40 7.85 -1.44
C PRO A 82 -9.68 7.17 -0.96
N LEU A 83 -10.40 6.49 -1.85
CA LEU A 83 -11.62 5.75 -1.51
C LEU A 83 -11.36 4.27 -1.25
N LEU A 84 -10.41 3.66 -1.96
CA LEU A 84 -10.14 2.23 -1.89
C LEU A 84 -8.65 1.97 -2.13
N GLY A 85 -8.12 0.89 -1.55
CA GLY A 85 -6.78 0.39 -1.88
C GLY A 85 -5.64 1.24 -1.33
N ALA A 86 -5.75 1.77 -0.10
CA ALA A 86 -4.67 2.48 0.57
C ALA A 86 -3.35 1.67 0.60
N HIS A 87 -3.43 0.37 0.88
CA HIS A 87 -2.30 -0.56 0.85
C HIS A 87 -1.78 -0.89 -0.57
N ARG A 88 -2.48 -0.45 -1.61
CA ARG A 88 -2.09 -0.53 -3.03
C ARG A 88 -1.71 0.83 -3.61
N GLY A 89 -1.48 1.83 -2.76
CA GLY A 89 -0.93 3.11 -3.16
C GLY A 89 -1.93 4.25 -3.34
N ALA A 90 -3.22 4.08 -3.01
CA ALA A 90 -4.20 5.17 -3.13
C ALA A 90 -3.82 6.41 -2.33
N ASN A 91 -3.30 6.22 -1.10
CA ASN A 91 -2.82 7.31 -0.26
C ASN A 91 -1.60 8.01 -0.88
N THR A 92 -0.65 7.23 -1.42
CA THR A 92 0.53 7.76 -2.10
C THR A 92 0.13 8.58 -3.34
N VAL A 93 -0.82 8.10 -4.13
CA VAL A 93 -1.31 8.84 -5.31
C VAL A 93 -1.99 10.14 -4.88
N ALA A 94 -2.82 10.11 -3.83
CA ALA A 94 -3.42 11.34 -3.31
C ALA A 94 -2.36 12.32 -2.80
N GLU A 95 -1.35 11.87 -2.06
CA GLU A 95 -0.21 12.69 -1.62
C GLU A 95 0.53 13.33 -2.79
N ASN A 96 0.82 12.57 -3.85
CA ASN A 96 1.51 13.10 -5.03
C ASN A 96 0.71 14.22 -5.71
N LEU A 97 -0.63 14.16 -5.67
CA LEU A 97 -1.51 15.18 -6.24
C LEU A 97 -1.45 16.53 -5.51
N LYS A 98 -0.79 16.63 -4.33
CA LYS A 98 -0.45 17.93 -3.70
C LYS A 98 0.33 18.84 -4.63
N ALA A 99 1.18 18.29 -5.49
CA ALA A 99 1.96 19.06 -6.46
C ALA A 99 1.08 19.77 -7.51
N LEU A 100 -0.18 19.34 -7.67
CA LEU A 100 -1.18 20.01 -8.50
C LEU A 100 -2.08 20.99 -7.72
N GLY A 101 -1.81 21.21 -6.43
CA GLY A 101 -2.56 22.10 -5.56
C GLY A 101 -3.77 21.46 -4.85
N LEU A 102 -3.90 20.13 -4.90
CA LEU A 102 -4.98 19.41 -4.23
C LEU A 102 -4.61 19.10 -2.78
N THR A 103 -5.59 19.09 -1.89
CA THR A 103 -5.46 18.64 -0.50
C THR A 103 -5.86 17.16 -0.39
N PRO A 104 -4.95 16.25 -0.01
CA PRO A 104 -5.29 14.85 0.25
C PRO A 104 -6.17 14.72 1.48
N VAL A 105 -7.26 13.96 1.36
CA VAL A 105 -8.18 13.66 2.46
C VAL A 105 -7.97 12.20 2.88
N ILE A 106 -6.87 11.96 3.60
CA ILE A 106 -6.50 10.61 4.06
C ILE A 106 -7.19 10.34 5.39
N THR A 107 -7.92 9.22 5.47
CA THR A 107 -8.71 8.84 6.65
C THR A 107 -8.24 7.52 7.28
N THR A 108 -7.29 6.82 6.66
CA THR A 108 -6.82 5.52 7.13
C THR A 108 -6.04 5.64 8.44
N SER A 109 -6.30 4.71 9.36
CA SER A 109 -5.77 4.78 10.74
C SER A 109 -4.24 4.64 10.80
N ALA A 110 -3.63 3.93 9.85
CA ALA A 110 -2.19 3.67 9.87
C ALA A 110 -1.33 4.95 9.85
N GLU A 111 -1.83 6.01 9.22
CA GLU A 111 -1.15 7.29 9.06
C GLU A 111 -1.15 8.11 10.35
N PHE A 112 -2.20 7.97 11.17
CA PHE A 112 -2.38 8.75 12.41
C PHE A 112 -1.83 8.05 13.65
N LEU A 113 -1.63 6.74 13.60
CA LEU A 113 -1.12 5.99 14.74
C LEU A 113 0.40 6.09 14.86
N ASP A 114 0.88 6.18 16.08
CA ASP A 114 2.26 5.85 16.44
C ASP A 114 2.31 4.37 16.86
N GLY A 115 3.45 3.73 16.66
CA GLY A 115 3.62 2.31 16.98
C GLY A 115 4.68 1.64 16.13
N LEU A 116 4.81 0.34 16.35
CA LEU A 116 5.83 -0.51 15.76
C LEU A 116 5.46 -0.89 14.32
N CYS A 117 6.43 -0.75 13.42
CA CYS A 117 6.38 -1.30 12.06
C CYS A 117 7.10 -2.63 12.06
N VAL A 118 6.35 -3.71 11.79
CA VAL A 118 6.89 -5.07 11.75
C VAL A 118 7.19 -5.44 10.31
N GLY A 119 8.47 -5.43 9.95
CA GLY A 119 8.92 -5.86 8.64
C GLY A 119 9.08 -7.38 8.60
N ILE A 120 8.50 -8.03 7.59
CA ILE A 120 8.47 -9.49 7.48
C ILE A 120 9.08 -9.94 6.14
N GLY A 121 10.02 -10.88 6.22
CA GLY A 121 10.45 -11.71 5.11
C GLY A 121 10.12 -13.18 5.39
N CYS A 122 9.72 -13.95 4.39
CA CYS A 122 9.40 -15.37 4.56
C CYS A 122 9.68 -16.16 3.28
N ARG A 123 9.81 -17.49 3.39
CA ARG A 123 9.75 -18.39 2.22
C ARG A 123 8.34 -18.40 1.62
N ARG A 124 8.19 -18.87 0.38
CA ARG A 124 6.86 -19.05 -0.25
C ARG A 124 6.11 -20.20 0.45
N GLY A 125 4.80 -20.05 0.65
CA GLY A 125 3.95 -21.11 1.20
C GLY A 125 4.05 -21.31 2.72
N VAL A 126 4.62 -20.36 3.45
CA VAL A 126 4.64 -20.39 4.91
C VAL A 126 3.23 -20.20 5.44
N SER A 127 2.84 -20.97 6.45
CA SER A 127 1.47 -20.92 6.98
C SER A 127 1.21 -19.63 7.77
N PRO A 128 -0.06 -19.18 7.88
CA PRO A 128 -0.41 -18.05 8.72
C PRO A 128 0.01 -18.25 10.19
N GLU A 129 -0.11 -19.46 10.72
CA GLU A 129 0.22 -19.80 12.10
C GLU A 129 1.72 -19.64 12.38
N GLU A 130 2.57 -20.03 11.43
CA GLU A 130 4.03 -19.83 11.53
C GLU A 130 4.39 -18.35 11.54
N ILE A 131 3.74 -17.54 10.70
CA ILE A 131 3.95 -16.08 10.66
C ILE A 131 3.47 -15.43 11.96
N LEU A 132 2.29 -15.79 12.44
CA LEU A 132 1.74 -15.28 13.70
C LEU A 132 2.66 -15.65 14.86
N LYS A 133 3.10 -16.91 14.94
CA LYS A 133 4.04 -17.37 15.97
C LYS A 133 5.35 -16.57 15.93
N ALA A 134 5.89 -16.32 14.74
CA ALA A 134 7.08 -15.48 14.59
C ALA A 134 6.83 -14.05 15.11
N ILE A 135 5.70 -13.42 14.76
CA ILE A 135 5.33 -12.08 15.23
C ILE A 135 5.27 -12.04 16.75
N TYR A 136 4.58 -13.00 17.38
CA TYR A 136 4.50 -13.06 18.85
C TYR A 136 5.87 -13.22 19.51
N LEU A 137 6.72 -14.09 18.98
CA LEU A 137 8.08 -14.29 19.51
C LEU A 137 8.91 -13.01 19.39
N ALA A 138 8.87 -12.33 18.24
CA ALA A 138 9.60 -11.08 18.01
C ALA A 138 9.12 -9.95 18.93
N LEU A 139 7.80 -9.80 19.13
CA LEU A 139 7.24 -8.81 20.04
C LEU A 139 7.65 -9.04 21.49
N ASN A 140 7.67 -10.30 21.94
CA ASN A 140 8.08 -10.64 23.31
C ASN A 140 9.53 -10.22 23.60
N GLU A 141 10.43 -10.32 22.62
CA GLU A 141 11.84 -9.89 22.78
C GLU A 141 11.97 -8.39 23.03
N VAL A 142 11.08 -7.59 22.45
CA VAL A 142 11.06 -6.13 22.63
C VAL A 142 10.03 -5.69 23.68
N LYS A 143 9.47 -6.64 24.45
CA LYS A 143 8.44 -6.41 25.48
C LYS A 143 7.23 -5.63 24.97
N ALA A 144 6.85 -5.87 23.72
CA ALA A 144 5.70 -5.24 23.07
C ALA A 144 4.52 -6.22 22.92
N LYS A 145 3.35 -5.68 22.63
CA LYS A 145 2.10 -6.40 22.38
C LYS A 145 1.63 -6.20 20.94
N LEU A 146 0.66 -7.02 20.51
CA LEU A 146 0.04 -6.85 19.19
C LEU A 146 -0.59 -5.46 19.01
N GLU A 147 -1.13 -4.88 20.08
CA GLU A 147 -1.72 -3.54 20.06
C GLU A 147 -0.71 -2.47 19.64
N ASP A 148 0.55 -2.63 20.04
CA ASP A 148 1.65 -1.72 19.71
C ASP A 148 2.06 -1.79 18.23
N ILE A 149 1.67 -2.84 17.51
CA ILE A 149 1.90 -2.92 16.06
C ILE A 149 1.01 -1.88 15.38
N ARG A 150 1.63 -0.95 14.67
CA ARG A 150 0.90 -0.05 13.77
C ARG A 150 0.59 -0.71 12.43
N LEU A 151 1.58 -1.38 11.84
CA LEU A 151 1.47 -2.05 10.55
C LEU A 151 2.50 -3.16 10.41
N ILE A 152 2.19 -4.08 9.49
CA ILE A 152 3.11 -5.07 8.96
C ILE A 152 3.58 -4.59 7.59
N ALA A 153 4.85 -4.79 7.25
CA ALA A 153 5.42 -4.40 5.97
C ALA A 153 6.22 -5.54 5.32
N THR A 154 6.12 -5.66 4.00
CA THR A 154 6.96 -6.57 3.19
C THR A 154 7.17 -6.04 1.77
N VAL A 155 7.91 -6.76 0.95
CA VAL A 155 8.12 -6.43 -0.48
C VAL A 155 6.93 -6.81 -1.34
N GLU A 156 6.67 -6.04 -2.40
CA GLU A 156 5.60 -6.30 -3.38
C GLU A 156 5.67 -7.69 -4.04
N LEU A 157 6.85 -8.30 -4.12
CA LEU A 157 7.02 -9.67 -4.61
C LEU A 157 6.21 -10.68 -3.78
N LYS A 158 5.79 -10.31 -2.56
CA LYS A 158 5.02 -11.13 -1.63
C LYS A 158 3.52 -10.76 -1.57
N LYS A 159 3.03 -9.95 -2.51
CA LYS A 159 1.61 -9.52 -2.53
C LYS A 159 0.58 -10.65 -2.71
N ASP A 160 1.03 -11.80 -3.19
CA ASP A 160 0.23 -13.02 -3.42
C ASP A 160 0.50 -14.11 -2.35
N GLU A 161 1.28 -13.79 -1.31
CA GLU A 161 1.57 -14.73 -0.22
C GLU A 161 0.36 -14.86 0.73
N LYS A 162 -0.46 -15.90 0.51
CA LYS A 162 -1.68 -16.16 1.31
C LYS A 162 -1.42 -16.21 2.81
N GLY A 163 -0.35 -16.89 3.25
CA GLY A 163 -0.03 -17.00 4.66
C GLY A 163 0.17 -15.65 5.34
N LEU A 164 0.84 -14.71 4.66
CA LEU A 164 1.09 -13.37 5.19
C LEU A 164 -0.18 -12.52 5.23
N ILE A 165 -0.99 -12.63 4.18
CA ILE A 165 -2.31 -11.98 4.08
C ILE A 165 -3.21 -12.43 5.23
N GLU A 166 -3.37 -13.74 5.39
CA GLU A 166 -4.24 -14.34 6.40
C GLU A 166 -3.75 -14.04 7.83
N ALA A 167 -2.42 -14.03 8.05
CA ALA A 167 -1.84 -13.63 9.33
C ALA A 167 -2.13 -12.16 9.67
N ALA A 168 -1.92 -11.24 8.73
CA ALA A 168 -2.21 -9.82 8.92
C ALA A 168 -3.71 -9.56 9.17
N ASP A 169 -4.57 -10.28 8.46
CA ASP A 169 -6.03 -10.21 8.60
C ASP A 169 -6.49 -10.71 9.99
N SER A 170 -5.90 -11.80 10.45
CA SER A 170 -6.21 -12.40 11.76
C SER A 170 -5.91 -11.45 12.92
N ILE A 171 -4.81 -10.69 12.85
CA ILE A 171 -4.46 -9.69 13.88
C ILE A 171 -5.03 -8.29 13.59
N LYS A 172 -5.80 -8.13 12.50
CA LYS A 172 -6.41 -6.86 12.05
C LYS A 172 -5.40 -5.72 11.92
N LYS A 173 -4.17 -6.02 11.48
CA LYS A 173 -3.14 -5.00 11.24
C LYS A 173 -3.00 -4.72 9.75
N PRO A 174 -2.80 -3.45 9.34
CA PRO A 174 -2.50 -3.11 7.96
C PRO A 174 -1.27 -3.87 7.47
N LEU A 175 -1.35 -4.49 6.29
CA LEU A 175 -0.19 -5.03 5.57
C LEU A 175 0.16 -4.09 4.43
N MET A 176 1.38 -3.61 4.43
CA MET A 176 1.89 -2.67 3.44
C MET A 176 2.94 -3.34 2.57
N PHE A 177 2.92 -3.01 1.28
CA PHE A 177 3.87 -3.52 0.31
C PHE A 177 4.73 -2.39 -0.23
N VAL A 178 6.04 -2.62 -0.31
CA VAL A 178 6.99 -1.68 -0.91
C VAL A 178 7.69 -2.32 -2.11
N SER A 179 7.83 -1.55 -3.19
CA SER A 179 8.53 -2.00 -4.39
C SER A 179 10.03 -2.13 -4.13
N ALA A 180 10.69 -3.00 -4.88
CA ALA A 180 12.14 -3.17 -4.78
C ALA A 180 12.89 -1.87 -5.16
N GLU A 181 12.38 -1.13 -6.14
CA GLU A 181 12.93 0.16 -6.57
C GLU A 181 12.99 1.16 -5.42
N LYS A 182 11.85 1.37 -4.72
CA LYS A 182 11.77 2.28 -3.57
C LYS A 182 12.68 1.89 -2.42
N LEU A 183 12.84 0.59 -2.18
CA LEU A 183 13.77 0.11 -1.15
C LEU A 183 15.24 0.35 -1.54
N ASN A 184 15.59 0.23 -2.82
CA ASN A 184 16.94 0.51 -3.30
C ASN A 184 17.29 2.00 -3.20
N GLU A 185 16.32 2.89 -3.43
CA GLU A 185 16.50 4.35 -3.27
C GLU A 185 16.85 4.78 -1.84
N MET A 186 16.46 3.99 -0.82
CA MET A 186 16.77 4.30 0.58
C MET A 186 18.26 4.16 0.95
N GLY A 187 19.09 3.56 0.09
CA GLY A 187 20.53 3.45 0.33
C GLY A 187 20.92 2.59 1.54
N ILE A 188 20.09 1.63 1.96
CA ILE A 188 20.37 0.74 3.12
C ILE A 188 21.57 -0.16 2.81
N ARG A 189 22.74 0.20 3.33
CA ARG A 189 24.03 -0.50 3.15
C ARG A 189 24.12 -1.79 3.97
N GLU A 190 24.44 -2.88 3.25
CA GLU A 190 25.10 -4.16 3.65
C GLU A 190 24.35 -5.16 4.57
N THR A 191 23.96 -6.37 4.11
CA THR A 191 24.81 -7.60 4.21
C THR A 191 24.33 -8.81 3.35
N LYS A 192 25.25 -9.44 2.61
CA LYS A 192 25.13 -10.60 1.68
C LYS A 192 23.81 -11.43 1.64
N ALA A 193 22.90 -11.11 0.70
CA ALA A 193 21.87 -12.01 0.16
C ALA A 193 21.34 -11.49 -1.20
N LYS A 194 21.68 -12.18 -2.30
CA LYS A 194 21.16 -11.91 -3.65
C LYS A 194 19.77 -12.52 -3.78
N ILE A 195 18.74 -11.68 -3.65
CA ILE A 195 17.58 -11.66 -4.54
C ILE A 195 17.49 -10.21 -5.01
N ILE A 196 18.10 -9.97 -6.18
CA ILE A 196 18.28 -8.71 -6.91
C ILE A 196 18.22 -7.44 -6.03
N GLY A 197 19.26 -7.26 -5.21
CA GLY A 197 19.62 -5.96 -4.61
C GLY A 197 19.32 -5.76 -3.11
N ILE A 198 18.24 -6.32 -2.57
CA ILE A 198 17.79 -5.96 -1.21
C ILE A 198 18.12 -7.07 -0.21
N LYS A 199 19.18 -6.82 0.54
CA LYS A 199 19.82 -7.79 1.43
C LYS A 199 19.09 -8.01 2.76
N ASN A 200 18.28 -7.06 3.20
CA ASN A 200 17.52 -7.11 4.45
C ASN A 200 16.08 -6.63 4.24
N VAL A 201 15.30 -7.41 3.48
CA VAL A 201 13.88 -7.10 3.20
C VAL A 201 13.11 -6.72 4.45
N ALA A 202 13.22 -7.50 5.53
CA ALA A 202 12.50 -7.24 6.78
C ALA A 202 12.84 -5.85 7.36
N GLU A 203 14.13 -5.56 7.59
CA GLU A 203 14.54 -4.26 8.15
C GLU A 203 14.20 -3.11 7.22
N ALA A 204 14.45 -3.27 5.92
CA ALA A 204 14.20 -2.24 4.92
C ALA A 204 12.71 -1.89 4.86
N CYS A 205 11.83 -2.89 4.88
CA CYS A 205 10.39 -2.67 4.91
C CYS A 205 9.92 -2.03 6.23
N ALA A 206 10.46 -2.50 7.37
CA ALA A 206 10.13 -1.94 8.68
C ALA A 206 10.51 -0.44 8.73
N LEU A 207 11.75 -0.10 8.34
CA LEU A 207 12.28 1.26 8.32
C LEU A 207 11.60 2.14 7.27
N PHE A 208 11.24 1.61 6.10
CA PHE A 208 10.54 2.38 5.07
C PHE A 208 9.26 2.99 5.62
N TYR A 209 8.47 2.19 6.35
CA TYR A 209 7.21 2.65 6.93
C TYR A 209 7.34 3.26 8.32
N SER A 210 8.42 3.03 9.06
CA SER A 210 8.59 3.62 10.40
C SER A 210 8.69 5.14 10.35
N LYS A 211 8.23 5.82 11.41
CA LYS A 211 8.22 7.29 11.46
C LYS A 211 9.59 7.82 11.89
N ARG A 212 10.24 7.16 12.86
CA ARG A 212 11.51 7.61 13.45
C ARG A 212 12.75 7.03 12.79
N LYS A 213 12.59 6.09 11.86
CA LYS A 213 13.69 5.38 11.16
C LYS A 213 14.65 4.67 12.13
N GLU A 214 14.13 4.18 13.25
CA GLU A 214 14.92 3.51 14.30
C GLU A 214 14.57 2.03 14.36
N LEU A 215 15.58 1.15 14.33
CA LEU A 215 15.39 -0.29 14.58
C LEU A 215 15.27 -0.55 16.08
N VAL A 216 14.19 -1.20 16.46
CA VAL A 216 13.95 -1.72 17.82
C VAL A 216 14.41 -3.19 17.91
N LEU A 217 14.16 -3.96 16.85
CA LEU A 217 14.65 -5.33 16.70
C LEU A 217 15.32 -5.46 15.32
N PRO A 218 16.65 -5.65 15.26
CA PRO A 218 17.34 -6.04 14.04
C PRO A 218 16.81 -7.36 13.49
N LYS A 219 17.07 -7.64 12.21
CA LYS A 219 16.59 -8.83 11.51
C LYS A 219 16.90 -10.11 12.30
N LYS A 220 15.87 -10.86 12.67
CA LYS A 220 16.01 -12.17 13.32
C LYS A 220 15.12 -13.22 12.65
N ALA A 221 15.63 -14.44 12.55
CA ALA A 221 14.93 -15.58 11.99
C ALA A 221 14.14 -16.35 13.07
N TYR A 222 12.91 -16.70 12.74
CA TYR A 222 11.96 -17.48 13.52
C TYR A 222 11.45 -18.62 12.62
N GLY A 223 12.27 -19.65 12.44
CA GLY A 223 12.00 -20.72 11.47
C GLY A 223 12.05 -20.21 10.02
N GLY A 224 10.97 -20.42 9.26
CA GLY A 224 10.84 -19.98 7.86
C GLY A 224 10.56 -18.49 7.68
N VAL A 225 10.39 -17.75 8.78
CA VAL A 225 10.02 -16.33 8.82
C VAL A 225 11.16 -15.51 9.41
N THR A 226 11.36 -14.31 8.89
CA THR A 226 12.34 -13.34 9.38
C THR A 226 11.62 -12.06 9.71
N ILE A 227 11.86 -11.51 10.90
CA ILE A 227 11.21 -10.30 11.39
C ILE A 227 12.25 -9.25 11.75
N ALA A 228 11.92 -8.00 11.47
CA ALA A 228 12.55 -6.82 12.04
C ALA A 228 11.45 -5.88 12.57
N ILE A 229 11.76 -5.11 13.60
CA ILE A 229 10.81 -4.16 14.19
C ILE A 229 11.45 -2.77 14.21
N ALA A 230 10.73 -1.78 13.71
CA ALA A 230 11.17 -0.39 13.70
C ALA A 230 10.09 0.55 14.26
N ARG A 231 10.48 1.77 14.67
CA ARG A 231 9.57 2.86 15.05
C ARG A 231 9.89 4.15 14.31
#